data_AF-A0A895KW72-F1
#
_entry.id   AF-A0A895KW72-F1
#
_cell.length_a   1.000
_cell.length_b   1.000
_cell.length_c   1.000
_cell.angle_alpha   90.00
_cell.angle_beta   90.00
_cell.angle_gamma   90.00
#
_symmetry.space_group_name_H-M   'P 1'
#
loop_
_entity.id
_entity.type
_entity.pdbx_description
1 polymer ?
#
loop_
_entity_poly.entity_id
_entity_poly.type
_entity_poly.pdbx_seq_one_letter_code
_entity_poly.pdbx_strand_id
1 'polypeptide(L)'
;LTECTTWADNRASEYADKINNEHNGIEIYKRTGTPIHPMSPLSKIYWLKHEHADIFKNTEKWIDIKTYVFYQLFETYVMDHSIGSATGMMNLNTLNWDKDVLNLLEINETQLPELVSTTHIMKQVKKNYADIMGINEDTPIVIGASDGVLSNLGVNSYREGEVAVTIGTSGAIRTIIDKPKTDDKGRIFCYVLTEDHYCIGGPVNNGGVVLRWLRDELLASEVETAKRLGVDSYDVL
;
A
#
# COMPACT_ATOMS: atom_id res chain seq x y z
N LEU A 1 12.70 0.33 17.15
CA LEU A 1 13.84 -0.30 16.44
C LEU A 1 14.18 0.42 15.15
N THR A 2 13.19 0.83 14.35
CA THR A 2 13.42 1.55 13.09
C THR A 2 12.53 2.79 13.00
N GLU A 3 12.91 3.71 12.12
CA GLU A 3 11.99 4.70 11.57
C GLU A 3 10.96 4.03 10.63
N CYS A 4 9.95 4.78 10.17
CA CYS A 4 8.97 4.29 9.20
C CYS A 4 9.56 4.25 7.77
N THR A 5 9.82 3.03 7.25
CA THR A 5 10.32 2.83 5.88
C THR A 5 9.18 2.92 4.85
N THR A 6 9.03 4.10 4.24
CA THR A 6 7.93 4.41 3.30
C THR A 6 7.96 3.58 2.01
N TRP A 7 6.84 3.54 1.28
CA TRP A 7 6.72 2.83 0.00
C TRP A 7 7.68 3.33 -1.10
N ALA A 8 8.13 4.59 -1.02
CA ALA A 8 9.06 5.20 -1.97
C ALA A 8 10.53 4.78 -1.71
N ASP A 9 10.80 4.12 -0.59
CA ASP A 9 12.13 3.62 -0.27
C ASP A 9 12.47 2.39 -1.10
N ASN A 10 13.54 2.50 -1.90
CA ASN A 10 13.96 1.48 -2.85
C ASN A 10 15.16 0.63 -2.37
N ARG A 11 15.55 0.71 -1.09
CA ARG A 11 16.73 -0.02 -0.57
C ARG A 11 16.64 -1.54 -0.73
N ALA A 12 15.43 -2.07 -0.83
CA ALA A 12 15.16 -3.50 -1.00
C ALA A 12 15.14 -3.97 -2.47
N SER A 13 15.63 -3.17 -3.43
CA SER A 13 15.50 -3.48 -4.87
C SER A 13 16.17 -4.81 -5.24
N GLU A 14 17.42 -5.01 -4.86
CA GLU A 14 18.15 -6.27 -5.11
C GLU A 14 17.47 -7.48 -4.46
N TYR A 15 16.78 -7.26 -3.34
CA TYR A 15 16.07 -8.30 -2.60
C TYR A 15 14.73 -8.64 -3.24
N ALA A 16 14.04 -7.66 -3.83
CA ALA A 16 12.87 -7.93 -4.67
C ALA A 16 13.27 -8.76 -5.90
N ASP A 17 14.41 -8.45 -6.54
CA ASP A 17 14.93 -9.23 -7.67
C ASP A 17 15.29 -10.66 -7.28
N LYS A 18 15.95 -10.86 -6.12
CA LYS A 18 16.22 -12.20 -5.57
C LYS A 18 14.93 -12.99 -5.33
N ILE A 19 13.91 -12.38 -4.75
CA ILE A 19 12.62 -13.06 -4.53
C ILE A 19 11.98 -13.48 -5.86
N ASN A 20 12.01 -12.60 -6.86
CA ASN A 20 11.51 -12.91 -8.19
C ASN A 20 12.25 -14.06 -8.86
N ASN A 21 13.58 -14.03 -8.83
CA ASN A 21 14.41 -14.95 -9.61
C ASN A 21 14.69 -16.29 -8.90
N GLU A 22 14.70 -16.30 -7.57
CA GLU A 22 15.18 -17.44 -6.77
C GLU A 22 14.10 -18.07 -5.88
N HIS A 23 13.00 -17.35 -5.60
CA HIS A 23 11.97 -17.78 -4.65
C HIS A 23 10.55 -17.84 -5.22
N ASN A 24 10.43 -18.08 -6.53
CA ASN A 24 9.15 -18.19 -7.23
C ASN A 24 8.25 -16.96 -6.99
N GLY A 25 8.81 -15.74 -7.12
CA GLY A 25 8.09 -14.50 -6.83
C GLY A 25 6.75 -14.36 -7.54
N ILE A 26 6.60 -14.91 -8.75
CA ILE A 26 5.32 -14.93 -9.47
C ILE A 26 4.23 -15.74 -8.76
N GLU A 27 4.58 -16.84 -8.10
CA GLU A 27 3.63 -17.66 -7.34
C GLU A 27 3.27 -17.01 -6.00
N ILE A 28 4.22 -16.30 -5.37
CA ILE A 28 3.93 -15.43 -4.22
C ILE A 28 2.95 -14.33 -4.64
N TYR A 29 3.21 -13.65 -5.76
CA TYR A 29 2.32 -12.65 -6.32
C TYR A 29 0.91 -13.21 -6.56
N LYS A 30 0.79 -14.39 -7.19
CA LYS A 30 -0.52 -15.00 -7.48
C LYS A 30 -1.34 -15.26 -6.22
N ARG A 31 -0.69 -15.62 -5.10
CA ARG A 31 -1.36 -15.86 -3.82
C ARG A 31 -1.68 -14.58 -3.06
N THR A 32 -0.85 -13.54 -3.19
CA THR A 32 -0.91 -12.34 -2.33
C THR A 32 -1.45 -11.09 -3.02
N GLY A 33 -1.50 -11.08 -4.36
CA GLY A 33 -1.93 -9.94 -5.17
C GLY A 33 -0.98 -8.75 -5.20
N THR A 34 0.15 -8.78 -4.49
CA THR A 34 1.12 -7.67 -4.45
C THR A 34 2.29 -7.96 -5.39
N PRO A 35 2.56 -7.12 -6.39
CA PRO A 35 3.76 -7.26 -7.23
C PRO A 35 5.02 -7.29 -6.37
N ILE A 36 5.94 -8.19 -6.69
CA ILE A 36 7.24 -8.26 -6.00
C ILE A 36 8.06 -7.03 -6.41
N HIS A 37 8.09 -6.06 -5.51
CA HIS A 37 8.67 -4.74 -5.74
C HIS A 37 9.25 -4.21 -4.41
N PRO A 38 10.36 -3.43 -4.43
CA PRO A 38 11.00 -2.91 -3.22
C PRO A 38 10.09 -2.09 -2.31
N MET A 39 8.97 -1.56 -2.83
CA MET A 39 7.99 -0.84 -2.03
C MET A 39 7.34 -1.70 -0.93
N SER A 40 7.23 -3.02 -1.18
CA SER A 40 6.45 -3.93 -0.36
C SER A 40 7.14 -4.27 0.97
N PRO A 41 6.39 -4.39 2.07
CA PRO A 41 6.88 -4.95 3.33
C PRO A 41 7.61 -6.29 3.17
N LEU A 42 7.11 -7.21 2.33
CA LEU A 42 7.77 -8.47 2.01
C LEU A 42 9.25 -8.27 1.60
N SER A 43 9.52 -7.40 0.63
CA SER A 43 10.90 -7.18 0.15
C SER A 43 11.76 -6.48 1.20
N LYS A 44 11.18 -5.57 1.99
CA LYS A 44 11.90 -4.83 3.03
C LYS A 44 12.27 -5.69 4.22
N ILE A 45 11.40 -6.61 4.64
CA ILE A 45 11.72 -7.58 5.70
C ILE A 45 12.79 -8.55 5.20
N TYR A 46 12.71 -8.99 3.94
CA TYR A 46 13.75 -9.84 3.35
C TYR A 46 15.11 -9.12 3.26
N TRP A 47 15.12 -7.83 2.94
CA TRP A 47 16.32 -6.99 3.00
C TRP A 47 16.87 -6.85 4.43
N LEU A 48 16.01 -6.54 5.42
CA LEU A 48 16.43 -6.42 6.83
C LEU A 48 17.03 -7.71 7.37
N LYS A 49 16.46 -8.86 7.00
CA LYS A 49 16.99 -10.19 7.37
C LYS A 49 18.46 -10.36 7.00
N HIS A 50 18.86 -9.83 5.83
CA HIS A 50 20.20 -10.06 5.28
C HIS A 50 21.18 -8.92 5.56
N GLU A 51 20.74 -7.67 5.47
CA GLU A 51 21.61 -6.49 5.62
C GLU A 51 21.67 -5.97 7.07
N HIS A 52 20.66 -6.28 7.89
CA HIS A 52 20.52 -5.77 9.25
C HIS A 52 20.07 -6.87 10.22
N ALA A 53 20.82 -7.97 10.26
CA ALA A 53 20.52 -9.15 11.08
C ALA A 53 20.26 -8.81 12.56
N ASP A 54 20.96 -7.84 13.14
CA ASP A 54 20.73 -7.39 14.52
C ASP A 54 19.34 -6.77 14.71
N ILE A 55 18.91 -5.92 13.79
CA ILE A 55 17.56 -5.32 13.83
C ILE A 55 16.53 -6.43 13.65
N PHE A 56 16.71 -7.28 12.63
CA PHE A 56 15.80 -8.37 12.33
C PHE A 56 15.61 -9.32 13.53
N LYS A 57 16.71 -9.76 14.14
CA LYS A 57 16.70 -10.68 15.29
C LYS A 57 16.04 -10.08 16.54
N ASN A 58 16.21 -8.79 16.76
CA ASN A 58 15.61 -8.10 17.91
C ASN A 58 14.16 -7.64 17.66
N THR A 59 13.60 -7.84 16.46
CA THR A 59 12.26 -7.37 16.12
C THR A 59 11.17 -8.32 16.63
N GLU A 60 10.40 -7.85 17.60
CA GLU A 60 9.23 -8.58 18.13
C GLU A 60 7.97 -8.38 17.28
N LYS A 61 7.83 -7.24 16.61
CA LYS A 61 6.64 -6.89 15.82
C LYS A 61 7.00 -6.14 14.53
N TRP A 62 6.46 -6.61 13.41
CA TRP A 62 6.51 -5.96 12.10
C TRP A 62 5.18 -5.28 11.81
N ILE A 63 5.15 -3.95 11.82
CA ILE A 63 3.90 -3.18 11.74
C ILE A 63 4.02 -2.01 10.77
N ASP A 64 2.89 -1.60 10.18
CA ASP A 64 2.80 -0.36 9.42
C ASP A 64 2.45 0.83 10.33
N ILE A 65 2.44 2.03 9.76
CA ILE A 65 2.18 3.27 10.50
C ILE A 65 0.77 3.33 11.08
N LYS A 66 -0.24 2.80 10.38
CA LYS A 66 -1.62 2.77 10.87
C LYS A 66 -1.72 1.79 12.04
N THR A 67 -1.16 0.59 11.91
CA THR A 67 -1.07 -0.35 13.04
C THR A 67 -0.37 0.30 14.25
N TYR A 68 0.71 1.06 14.06
CA TYR A 68 1.36 1.79 15.15
C TYR A 68 0.43 2.79 15.83
N VAL A 69 -0.32 3.60 15.07
CA VAL A 69 -1.31 4.54 15.62
C VAL A 69 -2.39 3.79 16.40
N PHE A 70 -2.93 2.70 15.86
CA PHE A 70 -3.94 1.88 16.54
C PHE A 70 -3.40 1.24 17.83
N TYR A 71 -2.14 0.81 17.83
CA TYR A 71 -1.47 0.33 19.05
C TYR A 71 -1.34 1.44 20.11
N GLN A 72 -1.05 2.69 19.71
CA GLN A 72 -1.05 3.80 20.68
C GLN A 72 -2.44 4.01 21.29
N LEU A 73 -3.50 3.95 20.49
CA LEU A 73 -4.87 4.21 20.92
C LEU A 73 -5.48 3.07 21.75
N PHE A 74 -5.12 1.81 21.47
CA PHE A 74 -5.82 0.61 21.99
C PHE A 74 -4.90 -0.48 22.54
N GLU A 75 -3.57 -0.30 22.51
CA GLU A 75 -2.60 -1.31 22.97
C GLU A 75 -2.69 -2.67 22.27
N THR A 76 -3.33 -2.70 21.10
CA THR A 76 -3.56 -3.92 20.32
C THR A 76 -2.96 -3.77 18.92
N TYR A 77 -2.24 -4.79 18.46
CA TYR A 77 -1.69 -4.84 17.11
C TYR A 77 -2.70 -5.44 16.14
N VAL A 78 -3.46 -4.57 15.47
CA VAL A 78 -4.43 -4.95 14.43
C VAL A 78 -4.08 -4.31 13.10
N MET A 79 -4.30 -5.04 12.02
CA MET A 79 -4.14 -4.57 10.64
C MET A 79 -5.38 -4.98 9.83
N ASP A 80 -5.93 -4.06 9.06
CA ASP A 80 -7.07 -4.39 8.21
C ASP A 80 -6.64 -5.19 6.97
N HIS A 81 -7.55 -5.98 6.42
CA HIS A 81 -7.29 -6.78 5.21
C HIS A 81 -6.82 -5.95 4.01
N SER A 82 -7.17 -4.66 3.91
CA SER A 82 -6.71 -3.80 2.81
C SER A 82 -5.20 -3.57 2.91
N ILE A 83 -4.69 -3.12 4.06
CA ILE A 83 -3.24 -2.99 4.26
C ILE A 83 -2.56 -4.36 4.23
N GLY A 84 -3.15 -5.39 4.86
CA GLY A 84 -2.65 -6.76 4.84
C GLY A 84 -2.40 -7.25 3.41
N SER A 85 -3.35 -7.02 2.51
CA SER A 85 -3.24 -7.39 1.09
C SER A 85 -2.17 -6.62 0.32
N ALA A 86 -1.72 -5.46 0.80
CA ALA A 86 -0.66 -4.65 0.20
C ALA A 86 0.75 -4.97 0.74
N THR A 87 0.84 -5.87 1.73
CA THR A 87 2.15 -6.24 2.32
C THR A 87 2.97 -7.17 1.44
N GLY A 88 2.33 -7.90 0.53
CA GLY A 88 2.88 -9.07 -0.14
C GLY A 88 2.99 -10.32 0.74
N MET A 89 2.40 -10.31 1.94
CA MET A 89 2.51 -11.40 2.92
C MET A 89 1.17 -12.01 3.29
N MET A 90 0.04 -11.38 2.96
CA MET A 90 -1.30 -11.94 3.18
C MET A 90 -1.77 -12.74 1.97
N ASN A 91 -2.32 -13.92 2.19
CA ASN A 91 -2.92 -14.74 1.14
C ASN A 91 -4.37 -14.29 0.87
N LEU A 92 -4.69 -14.00 -0.39
CA LEU A 92 -6.00 -13.47 -0.79
C LEU A 92 -7.16 -14.45 -0.62
N ASN A 93 -6.89 -15.76 -0.64
CA ASN A 93 -7.92 -16.79 -0.53
C ASN A 93 -8.30 -17.05 0.92
N THR A 94 -7.32 -17.03 1.83
CA THR A 94 -7.56 -17.31 3.26
C THR A 94 -7.77 -16.04 4.07
N LEU A 95 -7.45 -14.86 3.51
CA LEU A 95 -7.39 -13.58 4.22
C LEU A 95 -6.54 -13.66 5.50
N ASN A 96 -5.51 -14.50 5.47
CA ASN A 96 -4.55 -14.65 6.57
C ASN A 96 -3.11 -14.68 6.01
N TRP A 97 -2.12 -14.54 6.88
CA TRP A 97 -0.71 -14.56 6.53
C TRP A 97 -0.32 -15.84 5.76
N ASP A 98 0.39 -15.66 4.65
CA ASP A 98 0.84 -16.74 3.77
C ASP A 98 2.03 -17.46 4.41
N LYS A 99 1.82 -18.72 4.82
CA LYS A 99 2.82 -19.50 5.56
C LYS A 99 4.14 -19.66 4.79
N ASP A 100 4.09 -19.81 3.47
CA ASP A 100 5.30 -19.97 2.66
C ASP A 100 6.09 -18.66 2.58
N VAL A 101 5.40 -17.51 2.53
CA VAL A 101 6.05 -16.20 2.66
C VAL A 101 6.67 -16.04 4.05
N LEU A 102 5.96 -16.40 5.13
CA LEU A 102 6.52 -16.30 6.48
C LEU A 102 7.76 -17.19 6.65
N ASN A 103 7.74 -18.40 6.09
CA ASN A 103 8.88 -19.31 6.07
C ASN A 103 10.06 -18.72 5.29
N LEU A 104 9.83 -18.12 4.12
CA LEU A 104 10.87 -17.42 3.34
C LEU A 104 11.52 -16.29 4.15
N LEU A 105 10.70 -15.50 4.84
CA LEU A 105 11.14 -14.39 5.67
C LEU A 105 11.76 -14.84 7.00
N GLU A 106 11.58 -16.09 7.42
CA GLU A 106 11.95 -16.61 8.74
C GLU A 106 11.34 -15.80 9.89
N ILE A 107 10.06 -15.46 9.76
CA ILE A 107 9.28 -14.78 10.81
C ILE A 107 8.07 -15.62 11.21
N ASN A 108 7.56 -15.37 12.43
CA ASN A 108 6.38 -16.03 12.94
C ASN A 108 5.14 -15.13 12.81
N GLU A 109 3.96 -15.75 12.70
CA GLU A 109 2.67 -15.05 12.69
C GLU A 109 2.49 -14.19 13.96
N THR A 110 3.04 -14.63 15.09
CA THR A 110 3.06 -13.87 16.34
C THR A 110 3.86 -12.58 16.28
N GLN A 111 4.74 -12.39 15.29
CA GLN A 111 5.46 -11.15 15.03
C GLN A 111 4.67 -10.18 14.13
N LEU A 112 3.47 -10.56 13.70
CA LEU A 112 2.61 -9.73 12.86
C LEU A 112 1.37 -9.26 13.64
N PRO A 113 0.64 -8.26 13.12
CA PRO A 113 -0.67 -7.87 13.64
C PRO A 113 -1.73 -8.92 13.35
N GLU A 114 -2.78 -8.93 14.16
CA GLU A 114 -4.01 -9.66 13.84
C GLU A 114 -4.69 -9.00 12.63
N LEU A 115 -5.08 -9.82 11.66
CA LEU A 115 -5.78 -9.36 10.45
C LEU A 115 -7.28 -9.26 10.73
N VAL A 116 -7.89 -8.12 10.40
CA VAL A 116 -9.31 -7.85 10.63
C VAL A 116 -9.99 -7.24 9.41
N SER A 117 -11.33 -7.29 9.37
CA SER A 117 -12.13 -6.60 8.33
C SER A 117 -11.84 -5.10 8.30
N THR A 118 -11.95 -4.48 7.12
CA THR A 118 -11.80 -3.02 6.93
C THR A 118 -12.86 -2.20 7.69
N THR A 119 -13.94 -2.87 8.11
CA THR A 119 -15.02 -2.29 8.92
C THR A 119 -14.92 -2.62 10.41
N HIS A 120 -13.84 -3.28 10.85
CA HIS A 120 -13.64 -3.62 12.26
C HIS A 120 -13.68 -2.37 13.15
N ILE A 121 -14.46 -2.45 14.23
CA ILE A 121 -14.71 -1.34 15.15
C ILE A 121 -14.01 -1.62 16.46
N MET A 122 -13.22 -0.66 16.91
CA MET A 122 -12.62 -0.63 18.24
C MET A 122 -13.28 0.46 19.07
N LYS A 123 -13.35 0.22 20.38
CA LYS A 123 -13.83 1.16 21.40
C LYS A 123 -12.83 1.17 22.55
N GLN A 124 -13.07 2.01 23.56
CA GLN A 124 -12.19 2.14 24.72
C GLN A 124 -10.82 2.69 24.29
N VAL A 125 -10.85 3.81 23.56
CA VAL A 125 -9.65 4.59 23.27
C VAL A 125 -9.02 4.98 24.61
N LYS A 126 -7.70 4.81 24.75
CA LYS A 126 -6.99 5.24 25.97
C LYS A 126 -7.34 6.68 26.34
N LYS A 127 -7.70 6.87 27.60
CA LYS A 127 -8.13 8.14 28.18
C LYS A 127 -7.33 9.36 27.74
N ASN A 128 -5.99 9.29 27.81
CA ASN A 128 -5.13 10.41 27.44
C ASN A 128 -5.31 10.86 25.98
N TYR A 129 -5.51 9.93 25.05
CA TYR A 129 -5.77 10.25 23.65
C TYR A 129 -7.21 10.72 23.43
N ALA A 130 -8.18 10.10 24.11
CA ALA A 130 -9.58 10.55 24.08
C ALA A 130 -9.71 12.02 24.55
N ASP A 131 -9.03 12.37 25.64
CA ASP A 131 -8.97 13.72 26.19
C ASP A 131 -8.34 14.72 25.20
N ILE A 132 -7.22 14.36 24.56
CA ILE A 132 -6.55 15.19 23.53
C ILE A 132 -7.47 15.42 22.32
N MET A 133 -8.19 14.39 21.89
CA MET A 133 -9.10 14.45 20.73
C MET A 133 -10.44 15.12 21.06
N GLY A 134 -10.77 15.28 22.36
CA GLY A 134 -12.05 15.82 22.80
C GLY A 134 -13.24 14.87 22.53
N ILE A 135 -13.01 13.56 22.61
CA ILE A 135 -14.02 12.52 22.37
C ILE A 135 -14.23 11.64 23.62
N ASN A 136 -15.34 10.90 23.67
CA ASN A 136 -15.56 9.91 24.71
C ASN A 136 -14.68 8.67 24.47
N GLU A 137 -14.17 8.02 25.53
CA GLU A 137 -13.37 6.78 25.44
C GLU A 137 -14.12 5.65 24.69
N ASP A 138 -15.46 5.61 24.78
CA ASP A 138 -16.33 4.65 24.09
C ASP A 138 -16.70 5.04 22.64
N THR A 139 -16.16 6.14 22.13
CA THR A 139 -16.40 6.57 20.74
C THR A 139 -15.92 5.45 19.79
N PRO A 140 -16.80 4.92 18.91
CA PRO A 140 -16.41 3.88 17.96
C PRO A 140 -15.36 4.41 16.96
N ILE A 141 -14.24 3.70 16.84
CA ILE A 141 -13.20 3.96 15.83
C ILE A 141 -13.18 2.80 14.85
N VAL A 142 -13.42 3.08 13.57
CA VAL A 142 -13.33 2.09 12.49
C VAL A 142 -11.88 1.99 12.02
N ILE A 143 -11.37 0.76 11.84
CA ILE A 143 -9.97 0.54 11.46
C ILE A 143 -9.59 1.12 10.09
N GLY A 144 -10.58 1.23 9.20
CA GLY A 144 -10.43 1.76 7.86
C GLY A 144 -9.71 0.80 6.91
N ALA A 145 -9.17 1.36 5.83
CA ALA A 145 -8.49 0.65 4.76
C ALA A 145 -7.34 1.49 4.20
N SER A 146 -6.64 0.98 3.18
CA SER A 146 -5.59 1.72 2.48
C SER A 146 -6.14 2.91 1.69
N ASP A 147 -5.29 3.91 1.48
CA ASP A 147 -5.63 5.14 0.74
C ASP A 147 -6.07 4.88 -0.71
N GLY A 148 -5.39 3.98 -1.43
CA GLY A 148 -5.70 3.66 -2.82
C GLY A 148 -7.07 3.00 -2.97
N VAL A 149 -7.40 2.10 -2.06
CA VAL A 149 -8.70 1.41 -2.01
C VAL A 149 -9.82 2.40 -1.63
N LEU A 150 -9.60 3.23 -0.60
CA LEU A 150 -10.59 4.23 -0.17
C LEU A 150 -10.77 5.36 -1.18
N SER A 151 -9.71 5.77 -1.90
CA SER A 151 -9.80 6.77 -2.95
C SER A 151 -10.69 6.29 -4.10
N ASN A 152 -10.59 5.00 -4.45
CA ASN A 152 -11.42 4.40 -5.48
C ASN A 152 -12.89 4.32 -5.05
N LEU A 153 -13.16 3.94 -3.79
CA LEU A 153 -14.51 3.97 -3.23
C LEU A 153 -15.05 5.41 -3.11
N GLY A 154 -14.21 6.37 -2.73
CA GLY A 154 -14.57 7.77 -2.49
C GLY A 154 -15.05 8.51 -3.75
N VAL A 155 -14.65 8.05 -4.94
CA VAL A 155 -15.18 8.54 -6.23
C VAL A 155 -16.40 7.75 -6.72
N ASN A 156 -16.99 6.91 -5.86
CA ASN A 156 -18.17 6.08 -6.14
C ASN A 156 -17.95 5.07 -7.30
N SER A 157 -16.69 4.68 -7.55
CA SER A 157 -16.28 3.75 -8.63
C SER A 157 -16.11 2.33 -8.09
N TYR A 158 -17.19 1.66 -7.71
CA TYR A 158 -17.15 0.31 -7.13
C TYR A 158 -18.00 -0.73 -7.85
N ARG A 159 -18.79 -0.31 -8.86
CA ARG A 159 -19.66 -1.22 -9.61
C ARG A 159 -18.88 -1.87 -10.74
N GLU A 160 -19.36 -3.03 -11.17
CA GLU A 160 -18.80 -3.73 -12.31
C GLU A 160 -18.78 -2.82 -13.56
N GLY A 161 -17.63 -2.74 -14.22
CA GLY A 161 -17.42 -1.91 -15.40
C GLY A 161 -16.99 -0.46 -15.12
N GLU A 162 -17.00 0.01 -13.87
CA GLU A 162 -16.49 1.33 -13.50
C GLU A 162 -14.97 1.31 -13.32
N VAL A 163 -14.27 2.26 -13.95
CA VAL A 163 -12.81 2.41 -13.83
C VAL A 163 -12.49 3.79 -13.30
N ALA A 164 -11.76 3.86 -12.20
CA ALA A 164 -11.19 5.10 -11.69
C ALA A 164 -9.83 5.35 -12.35
N VAL A 165 -9.71 6.47 -13.05
CA VAL A 165 -8.45 6.95 -13.61
C VAL A 165 -8.07 8.24 -12.89
N THR A 166 -6.92 8.24 -12.25
CA THR A 166 -6.34 9.45 -11.64
C THR A 166 -5.05 9.77 -12.36
N ILE A 167 -4.89 11.00 -12.82
CA ILE A 167 -3.65 11.50 -13.45
C ILE A 167 -3.25 12.79 -12.73
N GLY A 168 -2.32 12.67 -11.77
CA GLY A 168 -1.63 13.78 -11.12
C GLY A 168 -0.17 13.81 -11.57
N THR A 169 0.77 14.10 -10.68
CA THR A 169 2.22 13.96 -10.97
C THR A 169 2.53 12.56 -11.51
N SER A 170 2.01 11.52 -10.84
CA SER A 170 1.89 10.15 -11.32
C SER A 170 0.43 9.83 -11.63
N GLY A 171 0.18 8.71 -12.31
CA GLY A 171 -1.15 8.19 -12.59
C GLY A 171 -1.46 6.87 -11.87
N ALA A 172 -2.74 6.50 -11.85
CA ALA A 172 -3.21 5.19 -11.45
C ALA A 172 -4.50 4.84 -12.18
N ILE A 173 -4.64 3.58 -12.57
CA ILE A 173 -5.87 3.03 -13.14
C ILE A 173 -6.33 1.91 -12.22
N ARG A 174 -7.57 1.99 -11.73
CA ARG A 174 -8.13 1.07 -10.74
C ARG A 174 -9.58 0.70 -11.07
N THR A 175 -9.98 -0.51 -10.70
CA THR A 175 -11.37 -0.98 -10.73
C THR A 175 -11.62 -1.90 -9.55
N ILE A 176 -12.89 -2.02 -9.15
CA ILE A 176 -13.32 -3.03 -8.18
C ILE A 176 -13.83 -4.27 -8.90
N ILE A 177 -13.53 -5.44 -8.35
CA ILE A 177 -14.03 -6.74 -8.79
C ILE A 177 -14.54 -7.53 -7.58
N ASP A 178 -15.37 -8.54 -7.83
CA ASP A 178 -16.09 -9.33 -6.80
C ASP A 178 -15.29 -10.54 -6.27
N LYS A 179 -14.17 -10.87 -6.93
CA LYS A 179 -13.31 -12.02 -6.59
C LYS A 179 -11.84 -11.65 -6.77
N PRO A 180 -10.92 -12.22 -5.98
CA PRO A 180 -9.51 -11.92 -6.13
C PRO A 180 -9.04 -12.37 -7.51
N LYS A 181 -8.34 -11.47 -8.22
CA LYS A 181 -7.81 -11.76 -9.56
C LYS A 181 -6.43 -11.14 -9.73
N THR A 182 -5.50 -11.96 -10.17
CA THR A 182 -4.12 -11.59 -10.45
C THR A 182 -3.82 -11.68 -11.95
N ASP A 183 -2.72 -11.06 -12.38
CA ASP A 183 -2.23 -11.07 -13.76
C ASP A 183 -1.10 -12.08 -13.94
N ASP A 184 -1.12 -12.89 -15.00
CA ASP A 184 -0.11 -13.93 -15.24
C ASP A 184 1.34 -13.42 -15.29
N LYS A 185 1.52 -12.10 -15.52
CA LYS A 185 2.83 -11.44 -15.59
C LYS A 185 3.12 -10.53 -14.39
N GLY A 186 2.28 -10.51 -13.35
CA GLY A 186 2.54 -9.74 -12.14
C GLY A 186 2.43 -8.21 -12.28
N ARG A 187 1.73 -7.70 -13.30
CA ARG A 187 1.77 -6.26 -13.66
C ARG A 187 0.84 -5.36 -12.85
N ILE A 188 -0.21 -5.93 -12.28
CA ILE A 188 -1.23 -5.20 -11.51
C ILE A 188 -1.28 -5.71 -10.08
N PHE A 189 -1.67 -4.86 -9.15
CA PHE A 189 -2.01 -5.31 -7.80
C PHE A 189 -3.45 -5.81 -7.72
N CYS A 190 -3.75 -6.57 -6.66
CA CYS A 190 -5.09 -6.96 -6.22
C CYS A 190 -5.18 -6.82 -4.70
N TYR A 191 -5.83 -5.76 -4.23
CA TYR A 191 -5.95 -5.41 -2.81
C TYR A 191 -7.39 -5.50 -2.32
N VAL A 192 -7.56 -5.90 -1.06
CA VAL A 192 -8.89 -6.10 -0.45
C VAL A 192 -9.53 -4.74 -0.14
N LEU A 193 -10.81 -4.59 -0.50
CA LEU A 193 -11.69 -3.51 -0.03
C LEU A 193 -12.65 -4.03 1.03
N THR A 194 -13.33 -5.13 0.73
CA THR A 194 -14.12 -5.95 1.66
C THR A 194 -13.88 -7.42 1.34
N GLU A 195 -14.46 -8.32 2.12
CA GLU A 195 -14.38 -9.77 1.90
C GLU A 195 -14.89 -10.18 0.50
N ASP A 196 -15.82 -9.40 -0.06
CA ASP A 196 -16.40 -9.63 -1.39
C ASP A 196 -15.96 -8.61 -2.47
N HIS A 197 -15.02 -7.70 -2.18
CA HIS A 197 -14.62 -6.66 -3.13
C HIS A 197 -13.11 -6.43 -3.11
N TYR A 198 -12.51 -6.37 -4.30
CA TYR A 198 -11.07 -6.23 -4.47
C TYR A 198 -10.76 -5.10 -5.44
N CYS A 199 -9.89 -4.18 -5.04
CA CYS A 199 -9.34 -3.16 -5.92
C CYS A 199 -8.16 -3.75 -6.68
N ILE A 200 -8.31 -3.87 -8.01
CA ILE A 200 -7.21 -4.18 -8.91
C ILE A 200 -6.74 -2.93 -9.62
N GLY A 201 -5.46 -2.86 -9.96
CA GLY A 201 -4.95 -1.69 -10.67
C GLY A 201 -3.45 -1.68 -10.90
N GLY A 202 -3.00 -0.69 -11.66
CA GLY A 202 -1.60 -0.44 -11.93
C GLY A 202 -1.22 1.00 -11.55
N PRO A 203 -0.20 1.20 -10.71
CA PRO A 203 0.39 2.53 -10.55
C PRO A 203 1.21 2.87 -11.81
N VAL A 204 1.12 4.13 -12.24
CA VAL A 204 1.83 4.65 -13.41
C VAL A 204 2.69 5.81 -12.96
N ASN A 205 4.01 5.65 -12.87
CA ASN A 205 4.89 6.73 -12.40
C ASN A 205 4.86 7.97 -13.31
N ASN A 206 4.62 7.76 -14.61
CA ASN A 206 4.68 8.77 -15.65
C ASN A 206 3.31 9.37 -15.95
N GLY A 207 2.81 10.22 -15.04
CA GLY A 207 1.61 11.03 -15.26
C GLY A 207 1.96 12.43 -15.78
N GLY A 208 1.46 13.46 -15.11
CA GLY A 208 1.75 14.86 -15.39
C GLY A 208 3.22 15.27 -15.20
N VAL A 209 4.06 14.44 -14.55
CA VAL A 209 5.51 14.67 -14.49
C VAL A 209 6.16 14.66 -15.88
N VAL A 210 5.68 13.81 -16.79
CA VAL A 210 6.18 13.79 -18.18
C VAL A 210 5.71 15.01 -18.95
N LEU A 211 4.47 15.46 -18.72
CA LEU A 211 3.97 16.69 -19.32
C LEU A 211 4.76 17.92 -18.84
N ARG A 212 5.11 17.97 -17.55
CA ARG A 212 6.00 18.99 -16.98
C ARG A 212 7.39 18.93 -17.61
N TRP A 213 7.98 17.74 -17.70
CA TRP A 213 9.29 17.56 -18.33
C TRP A 213 9.27 18.00 -19.80
N LEU A 214 8.23 17.63 -20.57
CA LEU A 214 8.05 18.06 -21.95
C LEU A 214 7.99 19.59 -22.06
N ARG A 215 7.19 20.23 -21.19
CA ARG A 215 7.08 21.68 -21.11
C ARG A 215 8.44 22.34 -20.85
N ASP A 216 9.17 21.84 -19.86
CA ASP A 216 10.40 22.46 -19.38
C ASP A 216 11.58 22.26 -20.34
N GLU A 217 11.66 21.11 -21.03
CA GLU A 217 12.81 20.75 -21.87
C GLU A 217 12.60 21.03 -23.36
N LEU A 218 11.37 20.98 -23.87
CA LEU A 218 11.12 21.01 -25.32
C LEU A 218 10.20 22.16 -25.77
N LEU A 219 9.41 22.76 -24.88
CA LEU A 219 8.38 23.76 -25.24
C LEU A 219 8.74 25.17 -24.74
N ALA A 220 10.02 25.55 -24.89
CA ALA A 220 10.51 26.85 -24.44
C ALA A 220 9.79 28.04 -25.12
N SER A 221 9.38 27.90 -26.39
CA SER A 221 8.63 28.93 -27.12
C SER A 221 7.25 29.20 -26.53
N GLU A 222 6.54 28.14 -26.16
CA GLU A 222 5.21 28.16 -25.57
C GLU A 222 5.29 28.75 -24.16
N VAL A 223 6.29 28.33 -23.37
CA VAL A 223 6.55 28.89 -22.03
C VAL A 223 6.84 30.40 -22.10
N GLU A 224 7.63 30.86 -23.06
CA GLU A 224 7.88 32.29 -23.25
C GLU A 224 6.62 33.05 -23.72
N THR A 225 5.79 32.41 -24.55
CA THR A 225 4.51 32.98 -24.99
C THR A 225 3.55 33.14 -23.81
N ALA A 226 3.42 32.12 -22.95
CA ALA A 226 2.65 32.19 -21.71
C ALA A 226 3.08 33.35 -20.81
N LYS A 227 4.40 33.51 -20.60
CA LYS A 227 4.96 34.63 -19.81
C LYS A 227 4.59 35.99 -20.38
N ARG A 228 4.61 36.15 -21.71
CA ARG A 228 4.22 37.40 -22.38
C ARG A 228 2.73 37.70 -22.25
N LEU A 229 1.90 36.65 -22.25
CA LEU A 229 0.45 36.75 -22.12
C LEU A 229 -0.01 36.83 -20.65
N GLY A 230 0.85 36.51 -19.69
CA GLY A 230 0.51 36.49 -18.26
C GLY A 230 -0.44 35.36 -17.86
N VAL A 231 -0.42 34.24 -18.60
CA VAL A 231 -1.28 33.06 -18.39
C VAL A 231 -0.45 31.85 -17.93
N ASP A 232 -1.10 30.76 -17.52
CA ASP A 232 -0.37 29.54 -17.20
C ASP A 232 0.28 28.97 -18.47
N SER A 233 1.52 28.50 -18.33
CA SER A 233 2.23 27.77 -19.39
C SER A 233 1.41 26.66 -20.02
N TYR A 234 0.61 25.94 -19.23
CA TYR A 234 -0.23 24.83 -19.69
C TYR A 234 -1.43 25.28 -20.54
N ASP A 235 -1.83 26.56 -20.49
CA ASP A 235 -2.94 27.09 -21.30
C ASP A 235 -2.53 27.34 -22.76
N VAL A 236 -1.24 27.29 -23.07
CA VAL A 236 -0.67 27.52 -24.40
C VAL A 236 0.15 26.33 -24.94
N LEU A 237 0.16 25.19 -24.22
CA LEU A 237 0.71 23.91 -24.72
C LEU A 237 -0.31 23.14 -25.57
#